data_AF-A0A973WAR4-F1
#
_entry.id   AF-A0A973WAR4-F1
#
_cell.length_a   1.000
_cell.length_b   1.000
_cell.length_c   1.000
_cell.angle_alpha   90.00
_cell.angle_beta   90.00
_cell.angle_gamma   90.00
#
_symmetry.space_group_name_H-M   'P 1'
#
loop_
_entity.id
_entity.type
_entity.pdbx_description
1 polymer ?
#
loop_
_entity_poly.entity_id
_entity_poly.type
_entity_poly.pdbx_seq_one_letter_code
_entity_poly.pdbx_strand_id
1 'polypeptide(L)'
;MYNLRVIFHQAYAELIQRPLFERLIYFMLRAYVENIAYRLFVFSILVFLLARLKMASPVTIVLAMVVSQCLNIGANVPHEAVTAQVFLYDTIRYVAPGVLWAWIYLRFGFVTAEVASVGCHVFLQPAFSILFV
;
A
#
# COMPACT_ATOMS: atom_id res chain seq x y z
N MET A 1 11.83 -24.27 8.89
CA MET A 1 10.54 -23.66 8.47
C MET A 1 10.08 -22.72 9.57
N TYR A 2 9.96 -21.42 9.29
CA TYR A 2 9.46 -20.44 10.26
C TYR A 2 7.98 -20.72 10.55
N ASN A 3 7.56 -20.61 11.81
CA ASN A 3 6.15 -20.73 12.15
C ASN A 3 5.43 -19.44 11.73
N LEU A 4 5.00 -19.39 10.46
CA LEU A 4 4.36 -18.22 9.83
C LEU A 4 3.12 -17.73 10.60
N ARG A 5 2.47 -18.60 11.39
CA ARG A 5 1.32 -18.25 12.23
C ARG A 5 1.68 -17.40 13.45
N VAL A 6 2.95 -17.39 13.85
CA VAL A 6 3.46 -16.53 14.93
C VAL A 6 3.84 -15.15 14.39
N ILE A 7 4.15 -15.06 13.10
CA ILE A 7 4.63 -13.83 12.44
C ILE A 7 3.49 -13.09 11.72
N PHE A 8 2.49 -13.83 11.24
CA PHE A 8 1.39 -13.29 10.46
C PHE A 8 0.04 -13.79 10.97
N HIS A 9 -0.98 -12.94 10.83
CA HIS A 9 -2.38 -13.34 11.01
C HIS A 9 -2.69 -14.61 10.18
N GLN A 10 -3.48 -15.53 10.74
CA GLN A 10 -3.69 -16.87 10.16
C GLN A 10 -4.12 -16.84 8.69
N ALA A 11 -5.09 -16.00 8.33
CA ALA A 11 -5.54 -15.82 6.94
C ALA A 11 -4.42 -15.36 5.99
N TYR A 12 -3.48 -14.53 6.46
CA TYR A 12 -2.35 -14.07 5.67
C TYR A 12 -1.28 -15.16 5.52
N ALA A 13 -1.03 -15.94 6.58
CA ALA A 13 -0.15 -17.10 6.52
C ALA A 13 -0.67 -18.16 5.53
N GLU A 14 -1.97 -18.43 5.53
CA GLU A 14 -2.62 -19.33 4.58
C GLU A 14 -2.53 -18.82 3.15
N LEU A 15 -2.70 -17.50 2.93
CA LEU A 15 -2.55 -16.89 1.63
C LEU A 15 -1.11 -17.02 1.09
N ILE A 16 -0.08 -16.83 1.93
CA ILE A 16 1.33 -16.98 1.51
C ILE A 16 1.64 -18.42 1.05
N GLN A 17 0.95 -19.41 1.60
CA GLN A 17 1.15 -20.82 1.24
C GLN A 17 0.43 -21.23 -0.05
N ARG A 18 -0.40 -20.37 -0.64
CA ARG A 18 -1.07 -20.63 -1.92
C ARG A 18 -0.07 -20.64 -3.09
N PRO A 19 -0.38 -21.34 -4.21
CA PRO A 19 0.42 -21.29 -5.42
C PRO A 19 0.75 -19.86 -5.85
N LEU A 20 1.95 -19.65 -6.42
CA LEU A 20 2.44 -18.33 -6.82
C LEU A 20 1.45 -17.57 -7.70
N PHE A 21 0.82 -18.26 -8.65
CA PHE A 21 -0.15 -17.66 -9.57
C PHE A 21 -1.37 -17.08 -8.85
N GLU A 22 -1.93 -17.80 -7.87
CA GLU A 22 -3.08 -17.32 -7.07
C GLU A 22 -2.71 -16.08 -6.27
N ARG A 23 -1.52 -16.08 -5.64
CA ARG A 23 -1.02 -14.91 -4.90
C ARG A 23 -0.81 -13.72 -5.82
N LEU A 24 -0.20 -13.92 -6.99
CA LEU A 24 0.02 -12.85 -7.96
C LEU A 24 -1.30 -12.20 -8.37
N ILE A 25 -2.29 -12.99 -8.78
CA ILE A 25 -3.62 -12.46 -9.15
C ILE A 25 -4.22 -11.67 -7.99
N TYR A 26 -4.26 -12.26 -6.80
CA TYR A 26 -4.87 -11.63 -5.64
C TYR A 26 -4.21 -10.28 -5.31
N PHE A 27 -2.88 -10.25 -5.17
CA PHE A 27 -2.18 -9.03 -4.78
C PHE A 27 -2.16 -7.98 -5.88
N MET A 28 -2.05 -8.37 -7.16
CA MET A 28 -2.09 -7.42 -8.28
C MET A 28 -3.48 -6.79 -8.42
N LEU A 29 -4.55 -7.58 -8.37
CA LEU A 29 -5.92 -7.03 -8.44
C LEU A 29 -6.24 -6.15 -7.22
N ARG A 30 -5.82 -6.58 -6.03
CA ARG A 30 -5.99 -5.78 -4.82
C ARG A 30 -5.24 -4.45 -4.93
N ALA A 31 -3.96 -4.48 -5.32
CA ALA A 31 -3.17 -3.27 -5.51
C ALA A 31 -3.82 -2.32 -6.54
N TYR A 32 -4.35 -2.88 -7.63
CA TYR A 32 -5.06 -2.12 -8.65
C TYR A 32 -6.29 -1.38 -8.10
N VAL A 33 -7.14 -2.09 -7.36
CA VAL A 33 -8.33 -1.50 -6.74
C VAL A 33 -7.94 -0.45 -5.69
N GLU A 34 -6.94 -0.73 -4.85
CA GLU A 34 -6.45 0.23 -3.85
C GLU A 34 -5.87 1.50 -4.51
N ASN A 35 -5.14 1.37 -5.61
CA ASN A 35 -4.61 2.53 -6.34
C ASN A 35 -5.74 3.39 -6.91
N ILE A 36 -6.76 2.80 -7.52
CA ILE A 36 -7.92 3.55 -8.01
C ILE A 36 -8.61 4.27 -6.86
N ALA A 37 -8.98 3.55 -5.81
CA ALA A 37 -9.75 4.13 -4.70
C ALA A 37 -8.97 5.24 -3.99
N TYR A 38 -7.74 4.95 -3.56
CA TYR A 38 -7.02 5.85 -2.68
C TYR A 38 -6.14 6.84 -3.44
N ARG A 39 -5.46 6.43 -4.53
CA ARG A 39 -4.57 7.35 -5.26
C ARG A 39 -5.33 8.16 -6.29
N LEU A 40 -6.11 7.52 -7.16
CA LEU A 40 -6.81 8.25 -8.21
C LEU A 40 -7.93 9.12 -7.62
N PHE A 41 -8.74 8.60 -6.71
CA PHE A 41 -9.86 9.36 -6.15
C PHE A 41 -9.50 10.12 -4.88
N VAL A 42 -9.20 9.44 -3.77
CA VAL A 42 -9.00 10.12 -2.47
C VAL A 42 -7.88 11.16 -2.53
N PHE A 43 -6.69 10.79 -2.99
CA PHE A 43 -5.56 11.71 -3.08
C PHE A 43 -5.82 12.88 -4.06
N SER A 44 -6.38 12.62 -5.24
CA SER A 44 -6.74 13.70 -6.18
C SER A 44 -7.77 14.66 -5.60
N ILE A 45 -8.78 14.16 -4.88
CA ILE A 45 -9.77 15.00 -4.19
C ILE A 45 -9.07 15.86 -3.14
N LEU A 46 -8.19 15.28 -2.32
CA LEU A 46 -7.44 16.04 -1.31
C LEU A 46 -6.57 17.13 -1.94
N VAL A 47 -5.82 16.81 -3.00
CA VAL A 47 -4.99 17.79 -3.72
C VAL A 47 -5.85 18.88 -4.37
N PHE A 48 -6.99 18.51 -4.97
CA PHE A 48 -7.94 19.45 -5.53
C PHE A 48 -8.48 20.42 -4.47
N LEU A 49 -8.89 19.91 -3.30
CA LEU A 49 -9.37 20.73 -2.19
C LEU A 49 -8.28 21.66 -1.68
N LEU A 50 -7.05 21.17 -1.48
CA LEU A 50 -5.91 21.98 -1.06
C LEU A 50 -5.63 23.11 -2.07
N ALA A 51 -5.68 22.82 -3.37
CA ALA A 51 -5.52 23.83 -4.41
C ALA A 51 -6.67 24.85 -4.37
N ARG A 52 -7.92 24.40 -4.22
CA ARG A 52 -9.11 25.26 -4.19
C ARG A 52 -9.13 26.21 -3.00
N LEU A 53 -8.61 25.73 -1.86
CA LEU A 53 -8.47 26.49 -0.61
C LEU A 53 -7.18 27.33 -0.56
N LYS A 54 -6.36 27.32 -1.62
CA LYS A 54 -5.04 27.99 -1.67
C LYS A 54 -4.08 27.54 -0.56
N MET A 55 -4.24 26.28 -0.13
CA MET A 55 -3.40 25.62 0.86
C MET A 55 -2.39 24.66 0.24
N ALA A 56 -2.37 24.53 -1.10
CA ALA A 56 -1.43 23.66 -1.80
C ALA A 56 0.01 24.17 -1.63
N SER A 57 0.80 23.41 -0.88
CA SER A 57 2.24 23.57 -0.70
C SER A 57 2.89 22.19 -0.70
N PRO A 58 4.22 22.09 -0.87
CA PRO A 58 4.89 20.80 -0.80
C PRO A 58 4.57 20.01 0.48
N VAL A 59 4.48 20.71 1.61
CA VAL A 59 4.16 20.10 2.92
C VAL A 59 2.73 19.57 2.94
N THR A 60 1.74 20.36 2.52
CA THR A 60 0.33 19.92 2.56
C THR A 60 0.04 18.82 1.54
N ILE A 61 0.74 18.81 0.41
CA ILE A 61 0.67 17.72 -0.57
C ILE A 61 1.23 16.42 0.02
N VAL A 62 2.39 16.47 0.69
CA VAL A 62 2.94 15.29 1.38
C VAL A 62 1.99 14.81 2.48
N LEU A 63 1.39 15.73 3.25
CA LEU A 63 0.36 15.36 4.23
C LEU A 63 -0.84 14.69 3.57
N ALA A 64 -1.30 15.16 2.41
CA ALA A 64 -2.38 14.50 1.67
C ALA A 64 -2.00 13.08 1.21
N MET A 65 -0.74 12.85 0.81
CA MET A 65 -0.25 11.50 0.50
C MET A 65 -0.32 10.58 1.72
N VAL A 66 0.16 11.06 2.87
CA VAL A 66 0.12 10.31 4.13
C VAL A 66 -1.34 10.04 4.55
N VAL A 67 -2.20 11.05 4.55
CA VAL A 67 -3.62 10.91 4.90
C VAL A 67 -4.31 9.90 3.99
N SER A 68 -4.10 9.98 2.68
CA SER A 68 -4.66 9.02 1.73
C SER A 68 -4.21 7.59 2.04
N GLN A 69 -2.94 7.40 2.41
CA GLN A 69 -2.44 6.07 2.76
C GLN A 69 -2.96 5.59 4.12
N CYS A 70 -3.09 6.48 5.10
CA CYS A 70 -3.71 6.15 6.39
C CYS A 70 -5.17 5.72 6.22
N LEU A 71 -5.92 6.35 5.29
CA LEU A 71 -7.28 5.94 4.96
C LEU A 71 -7.32 4.54 4.31
N ASN A 72 -6.35 4.22 3.44
CA ASN A 72 -6.22 2.87 2.88
C ASN A 72 -5.98 1.83 3.98
N ILE A 73 -4.99 2.07 4.84
CA ILE A 73 -4.65 1.17 5.96
C ILE A 73 -5.85 1.00 6.88
N GLY A 74 -6.49 2.12 7.26
CA GLY A 74 -7.68 2.16 8.11
C GLY A 74 -8.81 1.25 7.63
N ALA A 75 -9.01 1.18 6.32
CA ALA A 75 -10.08 0.42 5.70
C ALA A 75 -9.73 -1.04 5.39
N ASN A 76 -8.45 -1.34 5.06
CA ASN A 76 -8.07 -2.63 4.45
C ASN A 76 -7.09 -3.46 5.28
N VAL A 77 -6.60 -2.95 6.41
CA VAL A 77 -5.68 -3.66 7.29
C VAL A 77 -6.35 -3.89 8.64
N PRO A 78 -6.35 -5.13 9.17
CA PRO A 78 -6.83 -5.40 10.52
C PRO A 78 -6.06 -4.60 11.57
N HIS A 79 -6.77 -4.06 12.55
CA HIS A 79 -6.19 -3.22 13.60
C HIS A 79 -5.78 -4.08 14.80
N GLU A 80 -4.48 -4.15 15.07
CA GLU A 80 -3.93 -4.72 16.29
C GLU A 80 -3.67 -3.63 17.33
N ALA A 81 -3.37 -4.03 18.58
CA ALA A 81 -3.01 -3.07 19.62
C ALA A 81 -1.77 -2.26 19.19
N VAL A 82 -1.89 -0.93 19.25
CA VAL A 82 -0.83 -0.02 18.81
C VAL A 82 0.35 -0.10 19.78
N THR A 83 1.38 -0.84 19.38
CA THR A 83 2.70 -0.85 20.02
C THR A 83 3.69 -0.07 19.17
N ALA A 84 4.82 0.36 19.76
CA ALA A 84 5.86 1.05 19.00
C ALA A 84 6.42 0.18 17.86
N GLN A 85 6.53 -1.14 18.06
CA GLN A 85 6.99 -2.05 17.00
C GLN A 85 5.96 -2.18 15.87
N VAL A 86 4.67 -2.33 16.19
CA VAL A 86 3.59 -2.41 15.18
C VAL A 86 3.52 -1.11 14.39
N PHE A 87 3.61 0.04 15.05
CA PHE A 87 3.61 1.33 14.39
C PHE A 87 4.79 1.49 13.41
N LEU A 88 6.00 1.13 13.83
CA LEU A 88 7.18 1.20 12.97
C LEU A 88 7.03 0.25 11.76
N TYR A 89 6.55 -0.97 12.03
CA TYR A 89 6.29 -1.98 11.00
C TYR A 89 5.29 -1.46 9.96
N ASP A 90 4.14 -0.94 10.40
CA ASP A 90 3.10 -0.42 9.51
C ASP A 90 3.56 0.83 8.74
N THR A 91 4.39 1.66 9.37
CA THR A 91 5.00 2.81 8.70
C THR A 91 5.88 2.37 7.55
N ILE A 92 6.78 1.41 7.78
CA ILE A 92 7.69 0.91 6.73
C ILE A 92 6.95 0.11 5.67
N ARG A 93 5.98 -0.72 6.09
CA ARG A 93 5.29 -1.67 5.22
C ARG A 93 4.18 -1.03 4.38
N TYR A 94 3.46 -0.06 4.94
CA TYR A 94 2.28 0.50 4.31
C TYR A 94 2.40 2.00 4.03
N VAL A 95 2.85 2.80 5.01
CA VAL A 95 2.89 4.27 4.84
C VAL A 95 3.94 4.68 3.81
N ALA A 96 5.19 4.21 3.96
CA ALA A 96 6.30 4.61 3.10
C ALA A 96 6.08 4.22 1.62
N PRO A 97 5.70 2.96 1.28
CA PRO A 97 5.35 2.62 -0.10
C PRO A 97 4.15 3.42 -0.58
N GLY A 98 3.18 3.68 0.30
CA GLY A 98 2.00 4.44 -0.04
C GLY A 98 2.29 5.87 -0.52
N VAL A 99 3.14 6.57 0.23
CA VAL A 99 3.65 7.90 -0.09
C VAL A 99 4.50 7.88 -1.36
N LEU A 100 5.37 6.87 -1.51
CA LEU A 100 6.17 6.70 -2.73
C LEU A 100 5.29 6.59 -3.98
N TRP A 101 4.25 5.76 -3.94
CA TRP A 101 3.33 5.59 -5.07
C TRP A 101 2.53 6.87 -5.36
N ALA A 102 2.10 7.60 -4.34
CA ALA A 102 1.44 8.89 -4.53
C ALA A 102 2.38 9.96 -5.11
N TRP A 103 3.67 9.93 -4.74
CA TRP A 103 4.70 10.79 -5.32
C TRP A 103 4.96 10.46 -6.80
N ILE A 104 5.08 9.17 -7.15
CA ILE A 104 5.20 8.74 -8.55
C ILE A 104 3.97 9.17 -9.35
N TYR A 105 2.77 9.03 -8.78
CA TYR A 105 1.54 9.50 -9.42
C TYR A 105 1.61 11.01 -9.70
N LEU A 106 1.92 11.81 -8.68
CA LEU A 106 2.03 13.25 -8.83
C LEU A 106 3.04 13.66 -9.91
N ARG A 107 4.15 12.92 -10.04
CA ARG A 107 5.24 13.27 -10.95
C ARG A 107 5.07 12.75 -12.37
N PHE A 108 4.51 11.56 -12.54
CA PHE A 108 4.52 10.80 -13.80
C PHE A 108 3.13 10.32 -14.25
N GLY A 109 2.07 10.69 -13.54
CA GLY A 109 0.71 10.32 -13.88
C GLY A 109 0.29 8.96 -13.33
N PHE A 110 -1.04 8.72 -13.34
CA PHE A 110 -1.66 7.59 -12.65
C PHE A 110 -1.20 6.25 -13.22
N VAL A 111 -1.20 6.12 -14.55
CA VAL A 111 -0.83 4.87 -15.23
C VAL A 111 0.60 4.44 -14.89
N THR A 112 1.54 5.39 -14.79
CA THR A 112 2.93 5.08 -14.40
C THR A 112 3.01 4.56 -12.96
N ALA A 113 2.30 5.22 -12.04
CA ALA A 113 2.23 4.77 -10.65
C ALA A 113 1.55 3.41 -10.51
N GLU A 114 0.49 3.17 -11.30
CA GLU A 114 -0.25 1.92 -11.35
C GLU A 114 0.63 0.76 -11.77
N VAL A 115 1.32 0.90 -12.90
CA VAL A 115 2.24 -0.12 -13.42
C VAL A 115 3.38 -0.39 -12.44
N ALA A 116 3.95 0.65 -11.84
CA ALA A 116 5.02 0.48 -10.84
C ALA A 116 4.52 -0.23 -9.57
N SER A 117 3.38 0.19 -9.03
CA SER A 117 2.80 -0.35 -7.80
C SER A 117 2.32 -1.79 -7.99
N VAL A 118 1.53 -2.08 -9.03
CA VAL A 118 1.07 -3.44 -9.32
C VAL A 118 2.23 -4.33 -9.75
N GLY A 119 3.15 -3.79 -10.57
CA GLY A 119 4.32 -4.49 -11.07
C GLY A 119 5.27 -4.94 -9.97
N CYS A 120 5.33 -4.24 -8.83
CA CYS A 120 6.17 -4.68 -7.71
C CYS A 120 5.82 -6.09 -7.24
N HIS A 121 4.54 -6.50 -7.34
CA HIS A 121 4.11 -7.85 -6.94
C HIS A 121 4.65 -8.95 -7.83
N VAL A 122 4.96 -8.67 -9.11
CA VAL A 122 5.63 -9.63 -9.99
C VAL A 122 6.98 -10.05 -9.43
N PHE A 123 7.66 -9.18 -8.68
CA PHE A 123 8.96 -9.47 -8.06
C PHE A 123 8.84 -9.86 -6.58
N LEU A 124 7.94 -9.22 -5.84
CA LEU A 124 7.75 -9.48 -4.42
C LEU A 124 7.18 -10.87 -4.15
N GLN A 125 6.19 -11.34 -4.91
CA GLN A 125 5.58 -12.66 -4.65
C GLN A 125 6.55 -13.83 -4.87
N PRO A 126 7.40 -13.84 -5.92
CA PRO A 126 8.49 -14.81 -6.02
C PRO A 126 9.48 -14.71 -4.85
N ALA A 127 9.89 -13.51 -4.45
CA ALA A 127 10.80 -13.32 -3.32
C ALA A 127 10.21 -13.87 -2.00
N PHE A 128 8.92 -13.64 -1.74
CA PHE A 128 8.21 -14.24 -0.61
C PHE A 128 8.20 -15.77 -0.68
N SER A 129 8.17 -16.36 -1.88
CA SER A 129 8.26 -17.82 -2.04
C SER A 129 9.61 -18.33 -1.56
N ILE A 130 10.71 -17.71 -2.01
CA ILE A 130 12.07 -18.14 -1.65
C ILE A 130 12.32 -18.03 -0.14
N LEU A 131 11.77 -17.00 0.50
CA LEU A 131 12.06 -16.69 1.91
C LEU A 131 11.19 -17.47 2.90
N PHE A 132 10.00 -17.90 2.50
CA PHE A 132 8.98 -18.40 3.43
C PHE A 132 8.30 -19.72 3.02
N VAL A 133 8.53 -20.22 1.80
CA VAL A 133 8.01 -21.50 1.29
C VAL A 133 9.19 -22.44 1.03
#